data_AF-A0A1F2HJ33-F1
#
_entry.id   AF-A0A1F2HJ33-F1
#
_cell.length_a   1.000
_cell.length_b   1.000
_cell.length_c   1.000
_cell.angle_alpha   90.00
_cell.angle_beta   90.00
_cell.angle_gamma   90.00
#
_symmetry.space_group_name_H-M   'P 1'
#
loop_
_entity.id
_entity.type
_entity.pdbx_description
1 polymer ?
#
loop_
_entity_poly.entity_id
_entity_poly.type
_entity_poly.pdbx_seq_one_letter_code
_entity_poly.pdbx_strand_id
1 'polypeptide(L)'
;MSVQHTNFNTSQDKGQTGQEVNNQELIKKNSPDNRLASILLAVAFYLAIVYLALFLLLGLSNPWGIVIMIFLAPSLISFIIATILTGIGRKKGNKNFLYTSIIFYLVSIFLAYDPDWGVFRVVPILLTILVTVGTVMYKQDNEQDNK
;
A
#
# COMPACT_ATOMS: atom_id res chain seq x y z
N MET A 1 -77.56 -5.28 2.52
CA MET A 1 -76.45 -5.02 1.57
C MET A 1 -75.17 -5.53 2.22
N SER A 2 -74.65 -6.68 1.78
CA SER A 2 -73.37 -7.24 2.23
C SER A 2 -72.38 -7.05 1.10
N VAL A 3 -71.28 -6.35 1.37
CA VAL A 3 -70.20 -6.20 0.39
C VAL A 3 -68.89 -6.39 1.14
N GLN A 4 -68.34 -7.60 1.03
CA GLN A 4 -66.94 -7.88 1.34
C GLN A 4 -66.09 -7.57 0.11
N HIS A 5 -65.10 -6.69 0.27
CA HIS A 5 -63.99 -6.59 -0.67
C HIS A 5 -62.69 -6.74 0.09
N THR A 6 -62.04 -7.87 -0.16
CA THR A 6 -60.63 -8.13 0.16
C THR A 6 -59.75 -7.19 -0.65
N ASN A 7 -58.83 -6.48 0.00
CA ASN A 7 -57.72 -5.84 -0.71
C ASN A 7 -56.40 -6.24 -0.05
N PHE A 8 -55.73 -7.18 -0.68
CA PHE A 8 -54.32 -7.50 -0.45
C PHE A 8 -53.49 -6.34 -0.98
N ASN A 9 -52.90 -5.55 -0.09
CA ASN A 9 -51.93 -4.53 -0.46
C ASN A 9 -50.54 -5.18 -0.56
N THR A 10 -50.21 -5.72 -1.73
CA THR A 10 -48.83 -6.09 -2.09
C THR A 10 -48.10 -4.81 -2.50
N SER A 11 -47.49 -4.14 -1.52
CA SER A 11 -46.40 -3.20 -1.81
C SER A 11 -45.12 -4.00 -2.01
N GLN A 12 -44.84 -4.34 -3.27
CA GLN A 12 -43.51 -4.71 -3.72
C GLN A 12 -42.63 -3.44 -3.65
N ASP A 13 -42.10 -3.17 -2.45
CA ASP A 13 -41.01 -2.21 -2.32
C ASP A 13 -39.77 -2.79 -2.98
N LYS A 14 -39.27 -1.96 -3.88
CA LYS A 14 -38.34 -2.28 -4.93
C LYS A 14 -36.97 -2.46 -4.28
N GLY A 15 -36.50 -3.71 -4.19
CA GLY A 15 -35.14 -4.04 -3.79
C GLY A 15 -34.12 -3.37 -4.71
N GLN A 16 -33.72 -2.15 -4.35
CA GLN A 16 -32.68 -1.37 -5.00
C GLN A 16 -31.62 -0.89 -3.99
N THR A 17 -31.33 -1.71 -2.97
CA THR A 17 -30.26 -1.46 -1.98
C THR A 17 -28.94 -2.14 -2.32
N GLY A 18 -28.82 -2.81 -3.48
CA GLY A 18 -27.61 -3.54 -3.88
C GLY A 18 -26.62 -2.77 -4.77
N GLN A 19 -27.05 -1.68 -5.42
CA GLN A 19 -26.21 -0.95 -6.39
C GLN A 19 -25.65 0.37 -5.84
N GLU A 20 -26.26 0.97 -4.83
CA GLU A 20 -25.80 2.26 -4.31
C GLU A 20 -24.55 2.13 -3.40
N VAL A 21 -24.43 1.02 -2.68
CA VAL A 21 -23.27 0.72 -1.81
C VAL A 21 -21.99 0.56 -2.62
N ASN A 22 -22.08 -0.01 -3.82
CA ASN A 22 -20.90 -0.24 -4.68
C ASN A 22 -20.45 1.04 -5.41
N ASN A 23 -21.40 1.86 -5.83
CA ASN A 23 -21.07 3.10 -6.55
C ASN A 23 -20.48 4.15 -5.61
N GLN A 24 -20.92 4.24 -4.36
CA GLN A 24 -20.35 5.18 -3.39
C GLN A 24 -18.92 4.77 -2.96
N GLU A 25 -18.63 3.49 -2.75
CA GLU A 25 -17.24 3.01 -2.55
C GLU A 25 -16.36 3.32 -3.76
N LEU A 26 -16.86 3.11 -4.98
CA LEU A 26 -16.12 3.35 -6.21
C LEU A 26 -15.91 4.85 -6.49
N ILE A 27 -16.90 5.69 -6.20
CA ILE A 27 -16.84 7.15 -6.39
C ILE A 27 -15.95 7.79 -5.32
N LYS A 28 -16.00 7.31 -4.07
CA LYS A 28 -15.15 7.77 -2.97
C LYS A 28 -13.68 7.36 -3.18
N LYS A 29 -13.43 6.17 -3.73
CA LYS A 29 -12.10 5.69 -4.16
C LYS A 29 -11.51 6.45 -5.37
N ASN A 30 -12.30 7.30 -6.03
CA ASN A 30 -11.90 8.12 -7.18
C ASN A 30 -11.81 9.62 -6.87
N SER A 31 -11.76 10.02 -5.59
CA SER A 31 -11.41 11.39 -5.25
C SER A 31 -9.98 11.70 -5.74
N PRO A 32 -9.73 12.79 -6.48
CA PRO A 32 -8.41 13.06 -7.07
C PRO A 32 -7.25 12.99 -6.06
N ASP A 33 -7.51 13.33 -4.79
CA ASP A 33 -6.55 13.24 -3.68
C ASP A 33 -6.06 11.80 -3.39
N ASN A 34 -6.95 10.80 -3.41
CA ASN A 34 -6.56 9.42 -3.10
C ASN A 34 -5.95 8.69 -4.30
N ARG A 35 -6.26 9.16 -5.52
CA ARG A 35 -5.67 8.63 -6.75
C ARG A 35 -4.18 8.93 -6.80
N LEU A 36 -3.76 10.16 -6.48
CA LEU A 36 -2.34 10.52 -6.40
C LEU A 36 -1.61 9.71 -5.33
N ALA A 37 -2.17 9.61 -4.12
CA ALA A 37 -1.61 8.80 -3.04
C ALA A 37 -1.42 7.34 -3.44
N SER A 38 -2.45 6.74 -4.07
CA SER A 38 -2.44 5.37 -4.55
C SER A 38 -1.42 5.15 -5.67
N ILE A 39 -1.29 6.11 -6.60
CA ILE A 39 -0.27 6.07 -7.66
C ILE A 39 1.13 6.15 -7.05
N LEU A 40 1.40 7.10 -6.15
CA LEU A 40 2.71 7.22 -5.50
C LEU A 40 3.08 5.94 -4.74
N LEU A 41 2.11 5.37 -4.00
CA LEU A 41 2.33 4.14 -3.26
C LEU A 41 2.53 2.92 -4.17
N ALA A 42 1.83 2.87 -5.32
CA ALA A 42 2.03 1.83 -6.32
C ALA A 42 3.40 1.96 -7.00
N VAL A 43 3.81 3.18 -7.34
CA VAL A 43 5.15 3.49 -7.87
C VAL A 43 6.22 3.06 -6.86
N ALA A 44 6.08 3.44 -5.59
CA ALA A 44 7.00 3.02 -4.52
C ALA A 44 7.12 1.50 -4.43
N PHE A 45 5.99 0.80 -4.44
CA PHE A 45 5.96 -0.65 -4.36
C PHE A 45 6.65 -1.31 -5.56
N TYR A 46 6.41 -0.81 -6.78
CA TYR A 46 7.05 -1.35 -7.97
C TYR A 46 8.56 -1.07 -7.99
N LEU A 47 8.98 0.14 -7.62
CA LEU A 47 10.41 0.47 -7.48
C LEU A 47 11.09 -0.43 -6.44
N ALA A 48 10.43 -0.75 -5.32
CA ALA A 48 10.97 -1.66 -4.32
C ALA A 48 11.18 -3.08 -4.87
N ILE A 49 10.21 -3.60 -5.64
CA ILE A 49 10.34 -4.92 -6.29
C ILE A 49 11.46 -4.91 -7.32
N VAL A 50 11.52 -3.88 -8.17
CA VAL A 50 12.57 -3.74 -9.18
C VAL A 50 13.94 -3.67 -8.50
N TYR A 51 14.08 -2.89 -7.42
CA TYR A 51 15.30 -2.83 -6.64
C TYR A 51 15.73 -4.19 -6.08
N LEU A 52 14.80 -4.95 -5.49
CA LEU A 52 15.08 -6.30 -5.01
C LEU A 52 15.51 -7.26 -6.14
N ALA A 53 14.84 -7.19 -7.30
CA ALA A 53 15.19 -8.00 -8.46
C ALA A 53 16.59 -7.64 -9.00
N LEU A 54 16.92 -6.36 -9.07
CA LEU A 54 18.26 -5.89 -9.45
C LEU A 54 19.32 -6.39 -8.46
N PHE A 55 19.01 -6.33 -7.16
CA PHE A 55 19.90 -6.86 -6.12
C PHE A 55 20.13 -8.35 -6.34
N LEU A 56 19.07 -9.15 -6.50
CA LEU A 56 19.18 -10.59 -6.77
C LEU A 56 20.01 -10.89 -8.02
N LEU A 57 19.77 -10.14 -9.11
CA LEU A 57 20.51 -10.31 -10.36
C LEU A 57 22.00 -9.98 -10.18
N LEU A 58 22.31 -8.86 -9.53
CA LEU A 58 23.68 -8.44 -9.25
C LEU A 58 24.38 -9.43 -8.31
N GLY A 59 23.68 -9.87 -7.27
CA GLY A 59 24.16 -10.82 -6.27
C GLY A 59 24.51 -12.19 -6.83
N LEU A 60 23.71 -12.70 -7.78
CA LEU A 60 23.97 -14.01 -8.41
C LEU A 60 24.91 -13.93 -9.62
N SER A 61 25.10 -12.75 -10.22
CA SER A 61 25.88 -12.60 -11.46
C SER A 61 27.40 -12.66 -11.30
N ASN A 62 27.94 -12.36 -10.10
CA ASN A 62 29.38 -12.20 -9.88
C ASN A 62 29.75 -12.57 -8.43
N PRO A 63 30.89 -13.24 -8.19
CA PRO A 63 31.43 -13.45 -6.84
C PRO A 63 31.46 -12.20 -5.95
N TRP A 64 31.77 -11.03 -6.51
CA TRP A 64 31.74 -9.76 -5.78
C TRP A 64 30.33 -9.34 -5.36
N GLY A 65 29.31 -9.68 -6.16
CA GLY A 65 27.91 -9.44 -5.82
C GLY A 65 27.45 -10.25 -4.60
N ILE A 66 27.95 -11.48 -4.45
CA ILE A 66 27.65 -12.33 -3.28
C ILE A 66 28.23 -11.72 -2.00
N VAL A 67 29.44 -11.16 -2.06
CA VAL A 67 30.07 -10.48 -0.91
C VAL A 67 29.23 -9.28 -0.47
N ILE A 68 28.79 -8.46 -1.42
CA ILE A 68 27.90 -7.32 -1.17
C ILE A 68 26.58 -7.80 -0.55
N MET A 69 26.00 -8.88 -1.08
CA MET A 69 24.76 -9.48 -0.56
C MET A 69 24.87 -9.93 0.89
N ILE A 70 25.97 -10.59 1.28
CA ILE A 70 26.17 -11.04 2.66
C ILE A 70 26.30 -9.84 3.59
N PHE A 71 27.04 -8.81 3.17
CA PHE A 71 27.23 -7.61 3.96
C PHE A 71 25.94 -6.81 4.14
N LEU A 72 25.14 -6.70 3.07
CA LEU A 72 23.84 -6.02 3.09
C LEU A 72 22.68 -6.93 3.52
N ALA A 73 22.91 -8.21 3.81
CA ALA A 73 21.83 -9.15 4.13
C ALA A 73 20.89 -8.62 5.24
N PRO A 74 21.40 -8.05 6.35
CA PRO A 74 20.53 -7.52 7.40
C PRO A 74 19.61 -6.39 6.90
N SER A 75 20.13 -5.49 6.05
CA SER A 75 19.35 -4.37 5.52
C SER A 75 18.33 -4.84 4.47
N LEU A 76 18.70 -5.83 3.65
CA LEU A 76 17.83 -6.43 2.64
C LEU A 76 16.67 -7.20 3.27
N ILE A 77 16.89 -7.94 4.37
CA ILE A 77 15.81 -8.62 5.10
C ILE A 77 14.78 -7.60 5.59
N SER A 78 15.24 -6.50 6.22
CA SER A 78 14.35 -5.41 6.65
C SER A 78 13.59 -4.80 5.47
N PHE A 79 14.26 -4.62 4.33
CA PHE A 79 13.67 -4.08 3.12
C PHE A 79 12.60 -5.00 2.50
N ILE A 80 12.83 -6.32 2.50
CA ILE A 80 11.86 -7.32 2.02
C ILE A 80 10.59 -7.26 2.87
N ILE A 81 10.75 -7.21 4.20
CA ILE A 81 9.61 -7.08 5.13
C ILE A 81 8.85 -5.78 4.85
N ALA A 82 9.56 -4.65 4.70
CA ALA A 82 8.96 -3.37 4.35
C ALA A 82 8.16 -3.43 3.03
N THR A 83 8.71 -4.10 2.02
CA THR A 83 8.08 -4.26 0.70
C THR A 83 6.79 -5.07 0.80
N ILE A 84 6.81 -6.22 1.50
CA ILE A 84 5.64 -7.06 1.72
C ILE A 84 4.56 -6.26 2.45
N LEU A 85 4.94 -5.53 3.50
CA LEU A 85 4.03 -4.77 4.33
C LEU A 85 3.42 -3.58 3.56
N THR A 86 4.19 -2.93 2.70
CA THR A 86 3.70 -1.89 1.77
C THR A 86 2.69 -2.48 0.78
N GLY A 87 2.95 -3.67 0.24
CA GLY A 87 2.01 -4.36 -0.63
C GLY A 87 0.69 -4.70 0.05
N ILE A 88 0.75 -5.20 1.30
CA ILE A 88 -0.42 -5.50 2.12
C ILE A 88 -1.17 -4.20 2.46
N GLY A 89 -0.46 -3.15 2.91
CA GLY A 89 -1.04 -1.87 3.26
C GLY A 89 -1.77 -1.21 2.08
N ARG A 90 -1.20 -1.30 0.87
CA ARG A 90 -1.86 -0.84 -0.37
C ARG A 90 -3.09 -1.66 -0.74
N LYS A 91 -3.03 -3.00 -0.64
CA LYS A 91 -4.16 -3.88 -0.99
C LYS A 91 -5.32 -3.74 0.00
N LYS A 92 -5.01 -3.57 1.29
CA LYS A 92 -6.00 -3.49 2.38
C LYS A 92 -6.41 -2.05 2.72
N GLY A 93 -5.75 -1.03 2.15
CA GLY A 93 -6.02 0.38 2.45
C GLY A 93 -5.75 0.78 3.91
N ASN A 94 -4.86 0.06 4.60
CA ASN A 94 -4.63 0.28 6.02
C ASN A 94 -3.36 1.08 6.27
N LYS A 95 -3.52 2.32 6.76
CA LYS A 95 -2.44 3.24 7.14
C LYS A 95 -1.46 2.62 8.13
N ASN A 96 -1.92 1.79 9.07
CA ASN A 96 -1.04 1.19 10.08
C ASN A 96 0.02 0.28 9.46
N PHE A 97 -0.35 -0.50 8.43
CA PHE A 97 0.61 -1.35 7.73
C PHE A 97 1.65 -0.52 6.94
N LEU A 98 1.24 0.63 6.40
CA LEU A 98 2.14 1.55 5.71
C LEU A 98 3.08 2.27 6.68
N TYR A 99 2.59 2.71 7.85
CA TYR A 99 3.45 3.27 8.89
C TYR A 99 4.47 2.25 9.40
N THR A 100 4.05 1.01 9.65
CA THR A 100 4.98 -0.04 10.02
C THR A 100 6.00 -0.29 8.91
N SER A 101 5.61 -0.21 7.63
CA SER A 101 6.57 -0.43 6.53
C SER A 101 7.62 0.68 6.44
N ILE A 102 7.23 1.93 6.71
CA ILE A 102 8.15 3.08 6.83
C ILE A 102 9.21 2.82 7.91
N ILE A 103 8.80 2.29 9.08
CA ILE A 103 9.74 1.95 10.15
C ILE A 103 10.76 0.91 9.66
N PHE A 104 10.33 -0.13 8.95
CA PHE A 104 11.25 -1.14 8.40
C PHE A 104 12.17 -0.59 7.29
N TYR A 105 11.70 0.37 6.48
CA TYR A 105 12.60 1.06 5.54
C TYR A 105 13.66 1.90 6.27
N LEU A 106 13.30 2.58 7.36
CA LEU A 106 14.26 3.30 8.20
C LEU A 106 15.27 2.36 8.84
N VAL A 107 14.81 1.23 9.39
CA VAL A 107 15.68 0.18 9.92
C VAL A 107 16.64 -0.33 8.83
N SER A 108 16.16 -0.52 7.60
CA SER A 108 17.01 -0.91 6.46
C SER A 108 18.14 0.11 6.20
N ILE A 109 17.83 1.41 6.27
CA ILE A 109 18.82 2.49 6.11
C ILE A 109 19.87 2.45 7.23
N PHE A 110 19.43 2.28 8.48
CA PHE A 110 20.33 2.17 9.64
C PHE A 110 21.22 0.94 9.59
N LEU A 111 20.72 -0.20 9.12
CA LEU A 111 21.51 -1.42 8.98
C LEU A 111 22.54 -1.32 7.84
N ALA A 112 22.34 -0.42 6.89
CA ALA A 112 23.27 -0.14 5.81
C ALA A 112 24.20 1.06 6.11
N TYR A 113 24.44 1.41 7.38
CA TYR A 113 25.13 2.64 7.81
C TYR A 113 26.62 2.73 7.43
N ASP A 114 27.26 1.64 7.02
CA ASP A 114 28.68 1.71 6.66
C ASP A 114 28.97 2.77 5.56
N PRO A 115 29.95 3.67 5.75
CA PRO A 115 30.21 4.78 4.84
C PRO A 115 30.52 4.33 3.41
N ASP A 116 31.26 3.23 3.25
CA ASP A 116 31.71 2.70 1.96
C ASP A 116 30.56 2.16 1.09
N TRP A 117 29.42 1.85 1.71
CA TRP A 117 28.24 1.27 1.06
C TRP A 117 27.08 2.26 0.93
N GLY A 118 27.35 3.56 1.09
CA GLY A 118 26.33 4.60 1.13
C GLY A 118 25.46 4.72 -0.11
N VAL A 119 25.93 4.26 -1.27
CA VAL A 119 25.15 4.24 -2.53
C VAL A 119 23.89 3.39 -2.42
N PHE A 120 23.94 2.31 -1.62
CA PHE A 120 22.80 1.41 -1.44
C PHE A 120 21.72 1.96 -0.50
N ARG A 121 22.00 3.05 0.21
CA ARG A 121 21.02 3.75 1.07
C ARG A 121 20.09 4.66 0.29
N VAL A 122 20.50 5.11 -0.89
CA VAL A 122 19.76 6.11 -1.68
C VAL A 122 18.36 5.60 -2.03
N VAL A 123 18.25 4.35 -2.48
CA VAL A 123 16.95 3.77 -2.88
C VAL A 123 16.02 3.57 -1.66
N PRO A 124 16.46 2.97 -0.54
CA PRO A 124 15.66 2.93 0.69
C PRO A 124 15.21 4.30 1.19
N ILE A 125 16.06 5.33 1.12
CA ILE A 125 15.69 6.70 1.52
C ILE A 125 14.58 7.24 0.60
N LEU A 126 14.76 7.12 -0.72
CA LEU A 126 13.77 7.56 -1.71
C LEU A 126 12.41 6.87 -1.48
N LEU A 127 12.43 5.55 -1.25
CA LEU A 127 11.23 4.76 -0.98
C LEU A 127 10.58 5.16 0.34
N THR A 128 11.36 5.43 1.38
CA THR A 128 10.84 5.92 2.66
C THR A 128 10.06 7.22 2.45
N ILE A 129 10.62 8.18 1.72
CA ILE A 129 9.95 9.45 1.41
C ILE A 129 8.69 9.20 0.60
N LEU A 130 8.77 8.38 -0.45
CA LEU A 130 7.65 8.13 -1.35
C LEU A 130 6.49 7.40 -0.65
N VAL A 131 6.79 6.40 0.19
CA VAL A 131 5.79 5.70 1.00
C VAL A 131 5.23 6.63 2.08
N THR A 132 6.04 7.49 2.68
CA THR A 132 5.56 8.47 3.68
C THR A 132 4.59 9.46 3.04
N VAL A 133 4.97 10.10 1.93
CA VAL A 133 4.10 11.03 1.20
C VAL A 133 2.85 10.32 0.70
N GLY A 134 3.00 9.12 0.14
CA GLY A 134 1.88 8.28 -0.29
C GLY A 134 0.92 7.97 0.87
N THR A 135 1.44 7.66 2.06
CA THR A 135 0.64 7.34 3.26
C THR A 135 -0.07 8.57 3.82
N VAL A 136 0.60 9.72 3.88
CA VAL A 136 0.02 10.98 4.37
C VAL A 136 -1.11 11.45 3.45
N MET A 137 -0.92 11.32 2.14
CA MET A 137 -1.95 11.66 1.14
C MET A 137 -3.06 10.61 1.06
N TYR A 138 -2.83 9.38 1.56
CA TYR A 138 -3.81 8.31 1.55
C TYR A 138 -4.93 8.61 2.55
N LYS A 139 -6.08 9.10 2.09
CA LYS A 139 -7.26 9.26 2.94
C LYS A 139 -7.91 7.89 3.18
N GLN A 140 -8.17 7.58 4.45
CA GLN A 140 -8.91 6.38 4.83
C GLN A 140 -10.40 6.65 4.77
N ASP A 141 -11.13 5.65 4.31
CA ASP A 141 -12.57 5.66 4.05
C ASP A 141 -13.37 5.90 5.35
N ASN A 142 -12.78 5.58 6.50
CA ASN A 142 -13.34 5.69 7.85
C ASN A 142 -13.40 7.12 8.41
N GLU A 143 -12.87 8.11 7.69
CA GLU A 143 -12.81 9.51 8.16
C GLU A 143 -13.99 10.35 7.66
N GLN A 144 -14.97 9.75 6.96
CA GLN A 144 -16.15 10.46 6.46
C GLN A 144 -17.48 10.10 7.16
N ASP A 145 -17.48 9.19 8.14
CA ASP A 145 -18.69 8.87 8.94
C ASP A 145 -18.81 9.71 10.22
N ASN A 146 -17.98 10.73 10.39
CA ASN A 146 -18.05 11.67 11.51
C ASN A 146 -17.99 13.12 11.01
N LYS A 147 -19.02 13.54 10.28
CA LYS A 147 -19.41 14.95 10.11
C LYS A 147 -20.91 15.08 10.02
#